data_AF-A0A9D7HQY3-F1
#
_entry.id   AF-A0A9D7HQY3-F1
#
_cell.length_a   1.000
_cell.length_b   1.000
_cell.length_c   1.000
_cell.angle_alpha   90.00
_cell.angle_beta   90.00
_cell.angle_gamma   90.00
#
_symmetry.space_group_name_H-M   'P 1'
#
loop_
_entity.id
_entity.type
_entity.pdbx_description
1 polymer ?
#
loop_
_entity_poly.entity_id
_entity_poly.type
_entity_poly.pdbx_seq_one_letter_code
_entity_poly.pdbx_strand_id
1 'polypeptide(L)'
;MRKEIRKQGIDEVVFCAKDLGWGRIVELMALLSRTGTMFKIAQPGREFIIGPSSIESLNDLMVLEAHAVDSPSARRNKRLVDLISSAVLLITLPLNIWFVERRGTYVRNLFDVLFGRRTWVAFHHAGARSMKLPAPRPGVLDPVTARGLRPDPLVVERINLTYAKDYHALEDLGLIGRGLSLLGSGT
;
A
#
# COMPACT_ATOMS: atom_id res chain seq x y z
N MET A 1 -2.17 -25.33 -19.51
CA MET A 1 -3.10 -24.76 -18.48
C MET A 1 -4.44 -24.32 -19.07
N ARG A 2 -4.54 -23.22 -19.84
CA ARG A 2 -5.83 -22.73 -20.40
C ARG A 2 -6.68 -23.79 -21.12
N LYS A 3 -6.07 -24.58 -22.01
CA LYS A 3 -6.76 -25.65 -22.75
C LYS A 3 -7.29 -26.75 -21.83
N GLU A 4 -6.55 -27.06 -20.76
CA GLU A 4 -6.89 -28.13 -19.81
C GLU A 4 -8.04 -27.72 -18.89
N ILE A 5 -8.00 -26.48 -18.38
CA ILE A 5 -9.06 -25.88 -17.55
C ILE A 5 -10.40 -25.89 -18.28
N ARG A 6 -10.40 -25.46 -19.55
CA ARG A 6 -11.60 -25.44 -20.39
C ARG A 6 -12.08 -26.84 -20.79
N LYS A 7 -11.17 -27.80 -20.93
CA LYS A 7 -11.50 -29.18 -21.31
C LYS A 7 -12.03 -30.00 -20.13
N GLN A 8 -11.58 -29.69 -18.91
CA GLN A 8 -11.99 -30.36 -17.68
C GLN A 8 -13.14 -29.65 -16.94
N GLY A 9 -13.61 -28.50 -17.44
CA GLY A 9 -14.71 -27.76 -16.79
C GLY A 9 -14.33 -27.27 -15.40
N ILE A 10 -13.09 -26.82 -15.22
CA ILE A 10 -12.64 -26.32 -13.92
C ILE A 10 -13.25 -24.93 -13.72
N ASP A 11 -14.09 -24.78 -12.70
CA ASP A 11 -14.79 -23.54 -12.37
C ASP A 11 -14.06 -22.69 -11.33
N GLU A 12 -13.13 -23.28 -10.57
CA GLU A 12 -12.40 -22.62 -9.49
C GLU A 12 -10.91 -22.98 -9.50
N VAL A 13 -10.05 -21.97 -9.30
CA VAL A 13 -8.61 -22.11 -9.17
C VAL A 13 -8.15 -21.47 -7.85
N VAL A 14 -7.46 -22.25 -7.02
CA VAL A 14 -6.91 -21.79 -5.75
C VAL A 14 -5.40 -21.57 -5.89
N PHE A 15 -4.92 -20.35 -5.64
CA PHE A 15 -3.50 -20.03 -5.62
C PHE A 15 -2.94 -20.14 -4.21
N CYS A 16 -1.78 -20.76 -4.07
CA CYS A 16 -1.04 -20.80 -2.81
C CYS A 16 -0.11 -19.59 -2.73
N ALA A 17 -0.40 -18.64 -1.84
CA ALA A 17 0.43 -17.45 -1.63
C ALA A 17 1.78 -17.75 -0.96
N LYS A 18 1.99 -18.99 -0.49
CA LYS A 18 3.30 -19.47 -0.02
C LYS A 18 4.28 -19.69 -1.18
N ASP A 19 3.77 -20.25 -2.27
CA ASP A 19 4.58 -20.79 -3.36
C ASP A 19 4.61 -19.86 -4.57
N LEU A 20 3.59 -19.00 -4.71
CA LEU A 20 3.47 -18.03 -5.79
C LEU A 20 3.56 -16.61 -5.22
N GLY A 21 4.50 -15.83 -5.74
CA GLY A 21 4.52 -14.39 -5.54
C GLY A 21 3.28 -13.74 -6.15
N TRP A 22 2.78 -12.68 -5.53
CA TRP A 22 1.54 -12.01 -5.95
C TRP A 22 1.56 -11.56 -7.42
N GLY A 23 2.69 -10.99 -7.90
CA GLY A 23 2.83 -10.63 -9.31
C GLY A 23 2.57 -11.80 -10.27
N ARG A 24 3.00 -13.02 -9.88
CA ARG A 24 2.72 -14.25 -10.65
C ARG A 24 1.27 -14.68 -10.52
N ILE A 25 0.65 -14.51 -9.35
CA ILE A 25 -0.78 -14.77 -9.14
C ILE A 25 -1.61 -13.86 -10.05
N VAL A 26 -1.31 -12.55 -10.08
CA VAL A 26 -1.99 -11.57 -10.93
C VAL A 26 -1.81 -11.91 -12.40
N GLU A 27 -0.60 -12.26 -12.84
CA GLU A 27 -0.34 -12.68 -14.22
C GLU A 27 -1.15 -13.93 -14.60
N LEU A 28 -1.21 -14.93 -13.72
CA LEU A 28 -1.97 -16.16 -13.92
C LEU A 28 -3.48 -15.88 -13.94
N MET A 29 -3.98 -15.06 -13.03
CA MET A 29 -5.37 -14.64 -13.01
C MET A 29 -5.74 -13.86 -14.28
N ALA A 30 -4.89 -12.93 -14.75
CA ALA A 30 -5.10 -12.20 -16.00
C ALA A 30 -5.11 -13.16 -17.20
N LEU A 31 -4.18 -14.11 -17.23
CA LEU A 31 -4.15 -15.14 -18.26
C LEU A 31 -5.37 -16.06 -18.17
N LEU A 32 -5.94 -16.33 -17.00
CA LEU A 32 -7.11 -17.20 -16.85
C LEU A 32 -8.45 -16.45 -16.84
N SER A 33 -8.45 -15.12 -16.86
CA SER A 33 -9.69 -14.31 -16.84
C SER A 33 -10.67 -14.68 -17.96
N ARG A 34 -10.16 -14.99 -19.16
CA ARG A 34 -10.96 -15.37 -20.34
C ARG A 34 -11.60 -16.76 -20.26
N THR A 35 -11.33 -17.54 -19.21
CA THR A 35 -11.96 -18.87 -19.01
C THR A 35 -13.18 -18.84 -18.10
N GLY A 36 -13.53 -17.70 -17.48
CA GLY A 36 -14.70 -17.59 -16.60
C GLY A 36 -14.52 -18.24 -15.22
N THR A 37 -13.32 -18.73 -14.93
CA THR A 37 -12.93 -19.36 -13.66
C THR A 37 -12.90 -18.37 -12.50
N MET A 38 -13.37 -18.82 -11.34
CA MET A 38 -13.29 -18.14 -10.06
C MET A 38 -11.92 -18.36 -9.41
N PHE A 39 -11.41 -17.34 -8.73
CA PHE A 39 -10.09 -17.41 -8.09
C PHE A 39 -10.20 -17.26 -6.58
N LYS A 40 -9.48 -18.12 -5.86
CA LYS A 40 -9.26 -18.01 -4.41
C LYS A 40 -7.78 -18.07 -4.08
N ILE A 41 -7.40 -17.55 -2.92
CA ILE A 41 -6.00 -17.47 -2.51
C ILE A 41 -5.88 -18.04 -1.10
N ALA A 42 -5.09 -19.10 -0.99
CA ALA A 42 -4.76 -19.76 0.26
C ALA A 42 -3.50 -19.14 0.87
N GLN A 43 -3.57 -18.74 2.14
CA GLN A 43 -2.45 -18.12 2.85
C GLN A 43 -1.62 -19.16 3.61
N PRO A 44 -0.27 -19.04 3.61
CA PRO A 44 0.57 -19.87 4.47
C PRO A 44 0.29 -19.59 5.95
N GLY A 45 0.06 -20.65 6.73
CA GLY A 45 -0.06 -20.55 8.19
C GLY A 45 -1.38 -19.96 8.71
N ARG A 46 -2.41 -19.82 7.86
CA ARG A 46 -3.77 -19.47 8.27
C ARG A 46 -4.80 -20.41 7.64
N GLU A 47 -5.75 -20.89 8.44
CA GLU A 47 -6.82 -21.83 8.00
C GLU A 47 -7.94 -21.16 7.18
N PHE A 48 -7.74 -19.95 6.65
CA PHE A 48 -8.76 -19.28 5.86
C PHE A 48 -8.36 -19.16 4.39
N ILE A 49 -9.35 -19.44 3.54
CA ILE A 49 -9.31 -19.18 2.11
C ILE A 49 -9.98 -17.82 1.91
N ILE A 50 -9.27 -16.88 1.27
CA ILE A 50 -9.90 -15.60 0.91
C ILE A 50 -10.91 -15.88 -0.21
N GLY A 51 -12.15 -15.44 0.01
CA GLY A 51 -13.31 -15.63 -0.86
C GLY A 51 -13.14 -15.08 -2.28
N PRO A 52 -14.14 -15.30 -3.15
CA PRO A 52 -14.00 -15.19 -4.59
C PRO A 52 -13.49 -13.81 -5.01
N SER A 53 -12.30 -13.78 -5.58
CA SER A 53 -11.76 -12.60 -6.27
C SER A 53 -12.29 -12.68 -7.70
N SER A 54 -13.33 -11.91 -8.01
CA SER A 54 -13.89 -11.85 -9.36
C SER A 54 -12.85 -11.29 -10.33
N ILE A 55 -13.03 -11.57 -11.63
CA ILE A 55 -12.26 -10.97 -12.74
C ILE A 55 -12.28 -9.43 -12.67
N GLU A 56 -13.29 -8.86 -12.03
CA GLU A 56 -13.44 -7.43 -11.74
C GLU A 56 -12.29 -6.89 -10.89
N SER A 57 -11.78 -7.68 -9.92
CA SER A 57 -10.62 -7.30 -9.13
C SER A 57 -9.33 -7.25 -9.96
N LEU A 58 -9.25 -8.01 -11.05
CA LEU A 58 -8.10 -7.97 -11.98
C LEU A 58 -8.13 -6.74 -12.87
N ASN A 59 -9.33 -6.32 -13.29
CA ASN A 59 -9.48 -5.08 -14.04
C ASN A 59 -9.09 -3.89 -13.17
N ASP A 60 -9.48 -3.90 -11.90
CA ASP A 60 -9.04 -2.94 -10.88
C ASP A 60 -7.51 -2.96 -10.64
N LEU A 61 -6.88 -4.14 -10.68
CA LEU A 61 -5.43 -4.31 -10.54
C LEU A 61 -4.64 -3.93 -11.80
N MET A 62 -5.18 -4.11 -13.00
CA MET A 62 -4.57 -3.68 -14.26
C MET A 62 -4.76 -2.16 -14.50
N VAL A 63 -5.88 -1.59 -14.06
CA VAL A 63 -6.08 -0.13 -14.07
C VAL A 63 -5.09 0.58 -13.13
N LEU A 64 -4.58 -0.12 -12.11
CA LEU A 64 -3.50 0.36 -11.25
C LEU A 64 -2.22 0.76 -11.99
N GLU A 65 -1.99 0.15 -13.16
CA GLU A 65 -0.85 0.47 -14.01
C GLU A 65 -0.98 1.88 -14.64
N ALA A 66 -2.17 2.51 -14.53
CA ALA A 66 -2.46 3.87 -14.95
C ALA A 66 -2.61 4.86 -13.76
N HIS A 67 -1.49 5.20 -13.12
CA HIS A 67 -1.18 6.56 -12.66
C HIS A 67 -2.05 7.28 -11.58
N ALA A 68 -2.69 6.63 -10.60
CA ALA A 68 -3.43 7.40 -9.58
C ALA A 68 -2.51 8.22 -8.64
N VAL A 69 -1.58 7.60 -7.89
CA VAL A 69 -0.58 8.33 -7.05
C VAL A 69 0.37 9.21 -7.86
N ASP A 70 0.76 8.76 -9.06
CA ASP A 70 1.78 9.42 -9.87
C ASP A 70 1.20 10.50 -10.79
N SER A 71 -0.12 10.68 -10.77
CA SER A 71 -0.77 11.78 -11.47
C SER A 71 -0.21 13.12 -10.96
N PRO A 72 -0.04 14.13 -11.84
CA PRO A 72 0.40 15.46 -11.42
C PRO A 72 -0.51 16.08 -10.34
N SER A 73 -1.80 15.75 -10.33
CA SER A 73 -2.77 16.20 -9.32
C SER A 73 -2.51 15.55 -7.96
N ALA A 74 -2.40 14.22 -7.92
CA ALA A 74 -2.12 13.49 -6.68
C ALA A 74 -0.80 13.93 -6.03
N ARG A 75 0.27 14.09 -6.83
CA ARG A 75 1.57 14.57 -6.33
C ARG A 75 1.51 15.98 -5.73
N ARG A 76 0.77 16.89 -6.37
CA ARG A 76 0.54 18.25 -5.84
C ARG A 76 -0.25 18.22 -4.54
N ASN A 77 -1.34 17.45 -4.51
CA ASN A 77 -2.18 17.32 -3.31
C ASN A 77 -1.42 16.67 -2.15
N LYS A 78 -0.61 15.63 -2.42
CA LYS A 78 0.29 15.02 -1.45
C LYS A 78 1.24 16.05 -0.86
N ARG A 79 1.89 16.84 -1.73
CA ARG A 79 2.82 17.89 -1.30
C ARG A 79 2.14 18.96 -0.45
N LEU A 80 0.91 19.35 -0.79
CA LEU A 80 0.13 20.31 0.01
C LEU A 80 -0.20 19.74 1.38
N VAL A 81 -0.65 18.48 1.46
CA VAL A 81 -0.88 17.79 2.75
C VAL A 81 0.40 17.75 3.57
N ASP A 82 1.52 17.31 3.00
CA ASP A 82 2.81 17.26 3.68
C ASP A 82 3.23 18.63 4.23
N LEU A 83 3.09 19.69 3.42
CA LEU A 83 3.47 21.05 3.80
C LEU A 83 2.57 21.60 4.91
N ILE A 84 1.25 21.52 4.73
CA ILE A 84 0.26 22.07 5.67
C ILE A 84 0.35 21.31 7.00
N SER A 85 0.37 19.98 6.97
CA SER A 85 0.46 19.18 8.18
C SER A 85 1.79 19.41 8.91
N SER A 86 2.92 19.53 8.19
CA SER A 86 4.22 19.86 8.82
C SER A 86 4.18 21.24 9.48
N ALA A 87 3.59 22.24 8.83
CA ALA A 87 3.45 23.58 9.40
C ALA A 87 2.57 23.57 10.67
N VAL A 88 1.42 22.88 10.63
CA VAL A 88 0.52 22.74 11.78
C VAL A 88 1.21 21.99 12.92
N LEU A 89 1.91 20.90 12.64
CA LEU A 89 2.65 20.13 13.63
C LEU A 89 3.86 20.90 14.21
N LEU A 90 4.47 21.79 13.43
CA LEU A 90 5.54 22.67 13.92
C LEU A 90 4.98 23.75 14.85
N ILE A 91 3.84 24.36 14.52
CA ILE A 91 3.15 25.34 15.37
C ILE A 91 2.69 24.69 16.68
N THR A 92 2.14 23.47 16.59
CA THR A 92 1.63 22.71 17.75
C THR A 92 2.72 21.88 18.44
N LEU A 93 3.98 22.01 18.03
CA LEU A 93 5.12 21.26 18.57
C LEU A 93 5.21 21.24 20.10
N PRO A 94 5.07 22.36 20.84
CA PRO A 94 5.18 22.33 22.31
C PRO A 94 4.15 21.40 22.98
N LEU A 95 3.03 21.13 22.31
CA LEU A 95 1.98 20.23 22.78
C LEU A 95 2.14 18.82 22.21
N ASN A 96 2.38 18.69 20.91
CA ASN A 96 2.34 17.39 20.25
C ASN A 96 3.59 16.52 20.49
N ILE A 97 4.72 17.12 20.87
CA ILE A 97 6.00 16.42 21.07
C ILE A 97 5.94 15.32 22.13
N TRP A 98 5.02 15.43 23.09
CA TRP A 98 4.86 14.47 24.19
C TRP A 98 4.16 13.18 23.76
N PHE A 99 3.43 13.19 22.64
CA PHE A 99 2.72 12.02 22.11
C PHE A 99 3.59 11.17 21.18
N VAL A 100 4.79 11.62 20.83
CA VAL A 100 5.68 10.96 19.89
C VAL A 100 6.81 10.23 20.63
N GLU A 101 7.06 8.97 20.25
CA GLU A 101 8.04 8.12 20.92
C GLU A 101 9.47 8.68 20.81
N ARG A 102 9.90 9.03 19.60
CA ARG A 102 11.25 9.50 19.29
C ARG A 102 11.27 10.98 18.93
N ARG A 103 11.20 11.83 19.97
CA ARG A 103 11.08 13.29 19.89
C ARG A 103 12.14 13.98 19.02
N GLY A 104 13.42 13.60 19.17
CA GLY A 104 14.49 14.20 18.37
C GLY A 104 14.38 13.89 16.87
N THR A 105 14.03 12.65 16.55
CA THR A 105 13.80 12.23 15.16
C THR A 105 12.53 12.85 14.58
N TYR A 106 11.50 13.04 15.39
CA TYR A 106 10.27 13.72 14.98
C TYR A 106 10.51 15.16 14.54
N VAL A 107 11.29 15.94 15.29
CA VAL A 107 11.65 17.31 14.88
C VAL A 107 12.44 17.30 13.57
N ARG A 108 13.39 16.38 13.40
CA ARG A 108 14.11 16.21 12.13
C ARG A 108 13.15 15.87 10.98
N ASN A 109 12.24 14.94 11.19
CA ASN A 109 11.25 14.52 10.20
C ASN A 109 10.33 15.68 9.80
N LEU A 110 9.90 16.54 10.75
CA LEU A 110 9.13 17.75 10.44
C LEU A 110 9.85 18.64 9.42
N PHE A 111 11.13 18.92 9.64
CA PHE A 111 11.91 19.72 8.69
C PHE A 111 12.16 18.98 7.38
N ASP A 112 12.47 17.69 7.41
CA ASP A 112 12.68 16.89 6.19
C ASP A 112 11.42 16.84 5.32
N VAL A 113 10.22 16.75 5.92
CA VAL A 113 8.95 16.81 5.19
C VAL A 113 8.66 18.23 4.71
N LEU A 114 8.88 19.25 5.55
CA LEU A 114 8.69 20.65 5.18
C LEU A 114 9.55 21.05 3.97
N PHE A 115 10.83 20.67 3.94
CA PHE A 115 11.74 20.91 2.80
C PHE A 115 11.56 19.90 1.65
N GLY A 116 10.70 18.90 1.83
CA GLY A 116 10.36 17.93 0.79
C GLY A 116 11.43 16.87 0.54
N ARG A 117 12.34 16.65 1.49
CA ARG A 117 13.29 15.53 1.49
C ARG A 117 12.60 14.21 1.81
N ARG A 118 11.56 14.24 2.65
CA ARG A 118 10.68 13.13 3.00
C ARG A 118 9.22 13.49 2.72
N THR A 119 8.34 12.49 2.78
CA THR A 119 6.88 12.66 2.84
C THR A 119 6.35 12.01 4.12
N TRP A 120 5.16 12.37 4.60
CA TRP A 120 4.64 11.71 5.80
C TRP A 120 4.32 10.25 5.58
N VAL A 121 3.68 9.91 4.45
CA VAL A 121 3.24 8.55 4.14
C VAL A 121 3.85 8.11 2.82
N ALA A 122 4.53 6.96 2.79
CA ALA A 122 5.01 6.33 1.56
C ALA A 122 4.79 4.81 1.57
N PHE A 123 4.99 4.15 0.43
CA PHE A 123 4.85 2.70 0.34
C PHE A 123 5.83 1.97 1.27
N HIS A 124 5.36 0.89 1.90
CA HIS A 124 6.22 0.03 2.71
C HIS A 124 7.21 -0.74 1.81
N HIS A 125 8.50 -0.66 2.12
CA HIS A 125 9.58 -1.14 1.22
C HIS A 125 9.74 -2.67 1.14
N ALA A 126 9.22 -3.43 2.12
CA ALA A 126 9.41 -4.90 2.14
C ALA A 126 8.67 -5.67 1.01
N GLY A 127 7.71 -5.04 0.31
CA GLY A 127 6.98 -5.65 -0.81
C GLY A 127 7.35 -5.08 -2.20
N ALA A 128 8.23 -4.07 -2.25
CA ALA A 128 8.50 -3.30 -3.48
C ALA A 128 9.35 -4.05 -4.53
N ARG A 129 9.77 -5.29 -4.28
CA ARG A 129 10.55 -6.08 -5.25
C ARG A 129 9.72 -6.60 -6.42
N SER A 130 8.41 -6.70 -6.28
CA SER A 130 7.54 -7.39 -7.25
C SER A 130 6.80 -6.45 -8.20
N MET A 131 6.69 -5.15 -7.86
CA MET A 131 5.99 -4.18 -8.69
C MET A 131 6.83 -2.94 -8.93
N LYS A 132 6.81 -2.46 -10.17
CA LYS A 132 7.32 -1.15 -10.61
C LYS A 132 6.43 -0.03 -10.02
N LEU A 133 6.30 0.01 -8.70
CA LEU A 133 5.67 1.14 -8.02
C LEU A 133 6.54 2.37 -8.31
N PRO A 134 5.95 3.48 -8.77
CA PRO A 134 6.71 4.72 -8.93
C PRO A 134 7.24 5.08 -7.55
N ALA A 135 8.56 5.07 -7.38
CA ALA A 135 9.16 5.25 -6.06
C ALA A 135 8.90 6.68 -5.57
N PRO A 136 7.98 6.91 -4.62
CA PRO A 136 7.88 8.22 -4.00
C PRO A 136 9.12 8.43 -3.14
N ARG A 137 9.36 9.70 -2.78
CA ARG A 137 10.37 10.06 -1.77
C ARG A 137 10.16 9.23 -0.50
N PRO A 138 11.23 8.92 0.25
CA PRO A 138 11.12 8.13 1.49
C PRO A 138 10.05 8.71 2.43
N GLY A 139 9.20 7.83 2.93
CA GLY A 139 8.14 8.16 3.88
C GLY A 139 8.61 8.08 5.32
N VAL A 140 7.99 8.86 6.19
CA VAL A 140 8.16 8.74 7.65
C VAL A 140 7.34 7.55 8.16
N LEU A 141 6.12 7.41 7.67
CA LEU A 141 5.20 6.31 7.92
C LEU A 141 4.91 5.54 6.64
N ASP A 142 4.43 4.33 6.82
CA ASP A 142 3.78 3.55 5.78
C ASP A 142 2.36 3.16 6.20
N PRO A 143 1.45 2.88 5.23
CA PRO A 143 0.06 2.60 5.53
C PRO A 143 -0.18 1.28 6.29
N VAL A 144 0.82 0.40 6.41
CA VAL A 144 0.73 -0.88 7.14
C VAL A 144 0.97 -0.60 8.62
N THR A 145 2.09 0.04 8.93
CA THR A 145 2.48 0.38 10.31
C THR A 145 1.54 1.42 10.91
N ALA A 146 1.12 2.43 10.13
CA ALA A 146 0.15 3.44 10.59
C ALA A 146 -1.25 2.86 10.92
N ARG A 147 -1.58 1.67 10.42
CA ARG A 147 -2.80 0.92 10.77
C ARG A 147 -2.59 -0.08 11.91
N GLY A 148 -1.39 -0.16 12.48
CA GLY A 148 -1.03 -1.14 13.52
C GLY A 148 -1.00 -2.59 13.01
N LEU A 149 -0.89 -2.79 11.69
CA LEU A 149 -0.87 -4.12 11.09
C LEU A 149 0.53 -4.70 11.13
N ARG A 150 0.63 -6.02 11.28
CA ARG A 150 1.92 -6.71 11.14
C ARG A 150 2.35 -6.72 9.66
N PRO A 151 3.62 -6.43 9.36
CA PRO A 151 4.13 -6.40 8.00
C PRO A 151 4.32 -7.83 7.46
N ASP A 152 3.21 -8.48 7.12
CA ASP A 152 3.19 -9.71 6.33
C ASP A 152 3.37 -9.34 4.85
N PRO A 153 4.22 -10.04 4.07
CA PRO A 153 4.52 -9.67 2.68
C PRO A 153 3.28 -9.47 1.79
N LEU A 154 2.26 -10.33 1.95
CA LEU A 154 1.04 -10.25 1.15
C LEU A 154 0.13 -9.10 1.61
N VAL A 155 0.06 -8.88 2.92
CA VAL A 155 -0.70 -7.75 3.52
C VAL A 155 -0.07 -6.43 3.10
N VAL A 156 1.25 -6.32 3.15
CA VAL A 156 2.04 -5.16 2.71
C VAL A 156 1.76 -4.87 1.24
N GLU A 157 1.86 -5.89 0.39
CA GLU A 157 1.64 -5.74 -1.05
C GLU A 157 0.21 -5.30 -1.33
N ARG A 158 -0.81 -5.97 -0.78
CA ARG A 158 -2.22 -5.58 -0.96
C ARG A 158 -2.49 -4.14 -0.51
N ILE A 159 -1.97 -3.73 0.65
CA ILE A 159 -2.17 -2.38 1.17
C ILE A 159 -1.48 -1.34 0.28
N ASN A 160 -0.25 -1.62 -0.16
CA ASN A 160 0.45 -0.74 -1.09
C ASN A 160 -0.32 -0.59 -2.42
N LEU A 161 -0.96 -1.66 -2.91
CA LEU A 161 -1.79 -1.60 -4.12
C LEU A 161 -3.04 -0.78 -3.92
N THR A 162 -3.80 -1.03 -2.85
CA THR A 162 -5.00 -0.23 -2.55
C THR A 162 -4.63 1.25 -2.40
N TYR A 163 -3.54 1.54 -1.69
CA TYR A 163 -3.04 2.90 -1.53
C TYR A 163 -2.57 3.53 -2.85
N ALA A 164 -1.97 2.74 -3.76
CA ALA A 164 -1.59 3.20 -5.09
C ALA A 164 -2.80 3.49 -5.98
N LYS A 165 -3.88 2.72 -5.84
CA LYS A 165 -5.09 2.75 -6.67
C LYS A 165 -5.97 3.95 -6.38
N ASP A 166 -6.34 4.05 -5.11
CA ASP A 166 -7.42 4.90 -4.65
C ASP A 166 -6.82 6.03 -3.80
N TYR A 167 -5.69 6.57 -4.27
CA TYR A 167 -4.97 7.57 -3.50
C TYR A 167 -5.82 8.82 -3.28
N HIS A 168 -6.04 9.12 -2.00
CA HIS A 168 -6.69 10.35 -1.56
C HIS A 168 -5.85 11.04 -0.50
N ALA A 169 -5.61 12.33 -0.71
CA ALA A 169 -4.87 13.19 0.22
C ALA A 169 -5.45 13.21 1.65
N LEU A 170 -6.76 13.02 1.80
CA LEU A 170 -7.43 12.92 3.11
C LEU A 170 -7.09 11.61 3.84
N GLU A 171 -6.80 10.53 3.11
CA GLU A 171 -6.36 9.27 3.71
C GLU A 171 -5.01 9.45 4.41
N ASP A 172 -4.08 10.20 3.81
CA ASP A 172 -2.79 10.55 4.41
C ASP A 172 -2.96 11.29 5.74
N LEU A 173 -3.89 12.23 5.84
CA LEU A 173 -4.20 12.90 7.11
C LEU A 173 -4.71 11.92 8.18
N GLY A 174 -5.57 10.97 7.79
CA GLY A 174 -6.03 9.92 8.68
C GLY A 174 -4.90 8.99 9.15
N LEU A 175 -3.97 8.65 8.25
CA LEU A 175 -2.79 7.85 8.57
C LEU A 175 -1.81 8.59 9.48
N ILE A 176 -1.59 9.90 9.25
CA ILE A 176 -0.78 10.76 10.13
C ILE A 176 -1.38 10.82 11.53
N GLY A 177 -2.70 11.02 11.63
CA GLY A 177 -3.39 11.08 12.93
C GLY A 177 -3.33 9.77 13.70
N ARG A 178 -3.55 8.63 13.02
CA ARG A 178 -3.43 7.29 13.64
C ARG A 178 -2.00 6.95 14.01
N GLY A 179 -1.04 7.33 13.17
CA GLY A 179 0.38 7.10 13.35
C GLY A 179 1.10 8.22 14.09
N LEU A 180 0.40 9.08 14.84
CA LEU A 180 1.00 10.26 15.48
C LEU A 180 2.20 9.89 16.36
N SER A 181 2.07 8.83 17.16
CA SER A 181 3.15 8.36 18.03
C SER A 181 4.38 7.86 17.27
N LEU A 182 4.16 7.44 16.02
CA LEU A 182 5.16 6.89 15.10
C LEU A 182 5.77 7.96 14.18
N LEU A 183 5.37 9.24 14.25
CA LEU A 183 5.98 10.27 13.39
C LEU A 183 7.47 10.54 13.72
N GLY A 184 7.94 10.09 14.88
CA GLY A 184 9.36 10.05 15.24
C GLY A 184 10.06 8.77 14.75
N SER A 185 9.32 7.82 14.20
CA SER A 185 9.92 6.66 13.53
C SER A 185 10.49 7.09 12.18
N GLY A 186 11.43 6.29 11.66
CA GLY A 186 12.07 6.57 10.40
C GLY A 186 13.12 5.52 10.14
N THR A 187 12.81 4.68 9.16
CA THR A 187 13.80 3.92 8.39
C THR A 187 14.71 4.87 7.60
#